data_AF-A0A6L4ZPP1-F1
#
_entry.id   AF-A0A6L4ZPP1-F1
#
_cell.length_a   1.000
_cell.length_b   1.000
_cell.length_c   1.000
_cell.angle_alpha   90.00
_cell.angle_beta   90.00
_cell.angle_gamma   90.00
#
_symmetry.space_group_name_H-M   'P 1'
#
loop_
_entity.id
_entity.type
_entity.pdbx_description
1 polymer ?
#
loop_
_entity_poly.entity_id
_entity_poly.type
_entity_poly.pdbx_seq_one_letter_code
_entity_poly.pdbx_strand_id
1 'polypeptide(L)'
;MPEVKLGLLPGATGTNRLIRLIPLEMALECMLVGKNVFPPRAKLVGLIDEVVPPSHLRKTAEDRALKLANKTLKINRPTWPIPQGEALTAILSGAKAMVDKQTKGIYPA
;
A
#
# COMPACT_ATOMS: atom_id res chain seq x y z
N MET A 1 1.03 -6.82 -2.66
CA MET A 1 0.38 -7.21 -3.93
C MET A 1 1.20 -8.36 -4.50
N PRO A 2 0.86 -9.62 -4.20
CA PRO A 2 1.58 -10.77 -4.76
C PRO A 2 1.34 -10.96 -6.27
N GLU A 3 0.46 -10.18 -6.88
CA GLU A 3 0.06 -10.26 -8.30
C GLU A 3 1.24 -10.12 -9.27
N VAL A 4 2.23 -9.28 -8.96
CA VAL A 4 3.43 -9.11 -9.81
C VAL A 4 4.37 -10.30 -9.76
N LYS A 5 4.36 -11.08 -8.67
CA LYS A 5 5.09 -12.37 -8.64
C LYS A 5 4.49 -13.42 -9.57
N LEU A 6 3.26 -13.21 -10.03
CA LEU A 6 2.57 -14.07 -10.99
C LEU A 6 2.65 -13.50 -12.42
N GLY A 7 3.41 -12.43 -12.65
CA GLY A 7 3.55 -11.78 -13.95
C GLY A 7 2.33 -10.96 -14.38
N LEU A 8 1.41 -10.67 -13.46
CA LEU A 8 0.21 -9.90 -13.74
C LEU A 8 0.34 -8.47 -13.25
N LEU A 9 0.02 -7.49 -14.10
CA LEU A 9 -0.18 -6.12 -13.66
C LEU A 9 -1.44 -6.05 -12.79
N PRO A 10 -1.39 -5.38 -11.63
CA PRO A 10 -2.55 -5.29 -10.73
C PRO A 10 -3.68 -4.47 -11.38
N GLY A 11 -4.69 -5.16 -11.91
CA GLY A 11 -5.80 -4.55 -12.64
C GLY A 11 -6.97 -4.04 -11.76
N ALA A 12 -7.03 -4.42 -10.49
CA ALA A 12 -8.17 -4.13 -9.62
C ALA A 12 -8.01 -2.81 -8.84
N THR A 13 -7.78 -1.67 -9.51
CA THR A 13 -7.65 -0.32 -8.90
C THR A 13 -6.61 -0.19 -7.77
N GLY A 14 -5.86 -1.26 -7.48
CA GLY A 14 -4.92 -1.37 -6.37
C GLY A 14 -3.78 -0.39 -6.52
N THR A 15 -3.33 -0.14 -7.74
CA THR A 15 -2.33 0.87 -8.08
C THR A 15 -2.76 2.27 -7.61
N ASN A 16 -3.98 2.68 -7.97
CA ASN A 16 -4.48 4.02 -7.66
C ASN A 16 -4.80 4.19 -6.17
N ARG A 17 -5.35 3.15 -5.54
CA ARG A 17 -5.72 3.21 -4.12
C ARG A 17 -4.49 3.17 -3.22
N LEU A 18 -3.49 2.36 -3.56
CA LEU A 18 -2.33 2.15 -2.72
C LEU A 18 -1.36 3.35 -2.76
N ILE A 19 -1.22 4.03 -3.91
CA ILE A 19 -0.45 5.29 -4.01
C ILE A 19 -1.04 6.41 -3.13
N ARG A 20 -2.35 6.40 -2.88
CA ARG A 20 -3.01 7.40 -2.04
C ARG A 20 -3.01 7.08 -0.54
N LEU A 21 -2.78 5.80 -0.18
CA LEU A 21 -2.84 5.33 1.21
C LEU A 21 -1.46 5.18 1.85
N ILE A 22 -0.41 5.05 1.05
CA ILE A 22 0.97 4.70 1.46
C ILE A 22 1.93 5.65 0.75
N PRO A 23 3.12 5.98 1.32
CA PRO A 23 4.19 6.68 0.64
C PRO A 23 4.51 6.03 -0.71
N LEU A 24 4.75 6.87 -1.71
CA LEU A 24 4.95 6.41 -3.09
C LEU A 24 6.07 5.37 -3.21
N GLU A 25 7.17 5.54 -2.50
CA GLU A 25 8.29 4.60 -2.50
C GLU A 25 7.87 3.20 -2.04
N MET A 26 7.16 3.12 -0.92
CA MET A 26 6.67 1.85 -0.37
C MET A 26 5.54 1.27 -1.22
N ALA A 27 4.75 2.12 -1.89
CA ALA A 27 3.77 1.70 -2.87
C ALA A 27 4.41 1.02 -4.08
N LEU A 28 5.48 1.63 -4.62
CA LEU A 28 6.26 1.08 -5.73
C LEU A 28 6.97 -0.22 -5.35
N GLU A 29 7.55 -0.33 -4.15
CA GLU A 29 8.09 -1.60 -3.65
C GLU A 29 7.01 -2.70 -3.57
N CYS A 30 5.80 -2.36 -3.12
CA CYS A 30 4.72 -3.35 -3.05
C CYS A 30 4.21 -3.78 -4.42
N MET A 31 4.20 -2.88 -5.39
CA MET A 31 3.75 -3.14 -6.76
C MET A 31 4.83 -3.88 -7.55
N LEU A 32 6.03 -3.32 -7.63
CA LEU A 32 7.07 -3.82 -8.54
C LEU A 32 7.80 -5.06 -8.00
N VAL A 33 8.04 -5.12 -6.69
CA VAL A 33 8.78 -6.21 -6.04
C VAL A 33 7.83 -7.24 -5.42
N GLY A 34 6.56 -6.89 -5.20
CA GLY A 34 5.62 -7.76 -4.48
C GLY A 34 6.04 -7.99 -3.03
N LYS A 35 6.66 -7.00 -2.39
CA LYS A 35 7.10 -7.06 -0.98
C LYS A 35 5.89 -7.15 -0.05
N ASN A 36 5.99 -8.01 0.97
CA ASN A 36 4.95 -8.15 1.99
C ASN A 36 5.07 -7.03 3.03
N VAL A 37 3.94 -6.41 3.39
CA VAL A 37 3.85 -5.39 4.44
C VAL A 37 3.32 -6.03 5.71
N PHE A 38 4.09 -5.97 6.80
CA PHE A 38 3.69 -6.52 8.08
C PHE A 38 2.77 -5.57 8.88
N PRO A 39 1.90 -6.09 9.77
CA PRO A 39 0.92 -5.30 10.52
C PRO A 39 1.44 -4.02 11.22
N PRO A 40 2.58 -4.02 11.94
CA PRO A 40 3.05 -2.80 12.60
C PRO A 40 3.40 -1.70 11.59
N ARG A 41 4.05 -2.07 10.48
CA ARG A 41 4.41 -1.14 9.42
C ARG A 41 3.18 -0.69 8.63
N ALA A 42 2.20 -1.57 8.42
CA ALA A 42 0.93 -1.23 7.78
C ALA A 42 0.14 -0.17 8.60
N LYS A 43 0.16 -0.26 9.94
CA LYS A 43 -0.53 0.71 10.81
C LYS A 43 0.13 2.08 10.76
N LEU A 44 1.46 2.13 10.88
CA LEU A 44 2.22 3.38 10.82
C LEU A 44 1.98 4.15 9.52
N VAL A 45 1.85 3.41 8.44
CA VAL A 45 1.76 3.97 7.10
C VAL A 45 0.31 4.32 6.72
N GLY A 46 -0.69 3.93 7.51
CA GLY A 46 -2.10 4.20 7.24
C GLY A 46 -2.77 3.21 6.30
N LEU A 47 -2.13 2.07 6.01
CA LEU A 47 -2.73 0.97 5.25
C LEU A 47 -3.84 0.27 6.06
N ILE A 48 -3.68 0.21 7.39
CA ILE A 48 -4.67 -0.36 8.31
C ILE A 48 -4.99 0.61 9.44
N ASP A 49 -6.27 0.64 9.82
CA ASP A 49 -6.76 1.56 10.85
C ASP A 49 -6.51 1.04 12.29
N GLU A 50 -6.44 -0.28 12.50
CA GLU A 50 -6.16 -0.91 13.81
C GLU A 50 -5.66 -2.35 13.66
N VAL A 51 -4.90 -2.83 14.64
CA VAL A 51 -4.43 -4.22 14.74
C VAL A 51 -5.04 -4.81 16.00
N VAL A 52 -5.78 -5.89 15.86
CA VAL A 52 -6.47 -6.59 16.95
C VAL A 52 -6.18 -8.09 16.90
N PRO A 53 -6.30 -8.81 18.04
CA PRO A 53 -6.19 -10.26 18.04
C PRO A 53 -7.24 -10.92 17.13
N PRO A 54 -6.95 -12.08 16.52
CA PRO A 54 -7.87 -12.75 15.58
C PRO A 54 -9.25 -13.02 16.18
N SER A 55 -9.31 -13.36 17.47
CA SER A 55 -10.55 -13.64 18.20
C SER A 55 -11.50 -12.44 18.27
N HIS A 56 -10.98 -11.21 18.20
CA HIS A 56 -11.75 -9.99 18.35
C HIS A 56 -11.98 -9.26 17.02
N LEU A 57 -11.43 -9.77 15.91
CA LEU A 57 -11.40 -9.09 14.62
C LEU A 57 -12.81 -8.78 14.11
N ARG A 58 -13.73 -9.74 14.21
CA ARG A 58 -15.11 -9.56 13.75
C ARG A 58 -15.89 -8.56 14.61
N LYS A 59 -15.84 -8.72 15.94
CA LYS A 59 -16.55 -7.83 16.88
C LYS A 59 -16.09 -6.38 16.75
N THR A 60 -14.77 -6.17 16.71
CA THR A 60 -14.19 -4.82 16.58
C THR A 60 -14.49 -4.19 15.21
N ALA A 61 -14.55 -4.98 14.14
CA ALA A 61 -14.98 -4.50 12.82
C ALA A 61 -16.46 -4.09 12.80
N GLU A 62 -17.35 -4.90 13.38
CA GLU A 62 -18.78 -4.59 13.50
C GLU A 62 -19.00 -3.32 14.35
N ASP A 63 -18.34 -3.21 15.50
CA ASP A 63 -18.41 -2.03 16.36
C ASP A 63 -17.93 -0.75 15.65
N ARG A 64 -16.85 -0.85 14.86
CA ARG A 64 -16.37 0.28 14.05
C ARG A 64 -17.34 0.66 12.96
N ALA A 65 -17.96 -0.31 12.28
CA ALA A 65 -18.95 -0.05 11.25
C ALA A 65 -20.17 0.67 11.84
N LEU A 66 -20.66 0.24 13.01
CA LEU A 66 -21.76 0.89 13.72
C LEU A 66 -21.42 2.32 14.13
N LYS A 67 -20.23 2.53 14.71
CA LYS A 67 -19.81 3.88 15.11
C LYS A 67 -19.58 4.81 13.91
N LEU A 68 -19.16 4.27 12.75
CA LEU A 68 -19.05 5.01 11.49
C LEU A 68 -20.43 5.40 10.95
N ALA A 69 -21.40 4.48 10.96
CA ALA A 69 -22.78 4.75 10.57
C ALA A 69 -23.41 5.85 11.44
N ASN A 70 -23.10 5.84 12.73
CA ASN A 70 -23.54 6.87 13.69
C ASN A 70 -22.73 8.18 13.60
N LYS A 71 -21.79 8.32 12.65
CA LYS A 71 -20.88 9.49 12.48
C LYS A 71 -20.05 9.85 13.72
N THR A 72 -19.93 8.94 14.69
CA THR A 72 -19.18 9.16 15.93
C THR A 72 -17.68 8.93 15.77
N LEU A 73 -17.26 8.19 14.74
CA LEU A 73 -15.86 7.98 14.43
C LEU A 73 -15.34 8.99 13.43
N LYS A 74 -14.29 9.73 13.82
CA LYS A 74 -13.42 10.45 12.89
C LYS A 74 -12.33 9.50 12.41
N ILE A 75 -12.30 9.23 11.11
CA ILE A 75 -11.22 8.47 10.48
C ILE A 75 -10.01 9.40 10.37
N ASN A 76 -9.00 9.17 11.21
CA ASN A 76 -7.73 9.89 11.14
C ASN A 76 -6.70 8.99 10.45
N ARG A 77 -6.60 9.11 9.12
CA ARG A 77 -5.57 8.42 8.33
C ARG A 77 -4.45 9.39 7.99
N PRO A 78 -3.18 8.95 8.04
CA PRO A 78 -2.08 9.76 7.53
C PRO A 78 -2.28 9.95 6.02
N THR A 79 -2.21 11.21 5.58
CA THR A 79 -2.24 11.55 4.15
C THR A 79 -0.81 11.77 3.69
N TRP A 80 -0.41 11.06 2.64
CA TRP A 80 0.92 11.19 2.06
C TRP A 80 0.85 12.09 0.83
N PRO A 81 1.63 13.19 0.77
CA PRO A 81 1.70 14.00 -0.43
C PRO A 81 2.30 13.19 -1.56
N ILE A 82 1.72 13.31 -2.75
CA ILE A 82 2.27 12.67 -3.95
C ILE A 82 3.38 13.58 -4.47
N PRO A 83 4.64 13.12 -4.52
CA PRO A 83 5.75 13.91 -5.03
C PRO A 83 5.53 14.24 -6.52
N GLN A 84 5.94 15.45 -6.93
CA GLN A 84 5.82 15.94 -8.30
C GLN A 84 7.18 16.41 -8.84
N GLY A 85 7.28 16.57 -10.17
CA GLY A 85 8.49 17.08 -10.83
C GLY A 85 9.69 16.15 -10.65
N GLU A 86 10.85 16.74 -10.34
CA GLU A 86 12.13 16.04 -10.21
C GLU A 86 12.12 14.98 -9.09
N ALA A 87 11.35 15.20 -8.03
CA ALA A 87 11.21 14.22 -6.96
C ALA A 87 10.50 12.94 -7.44
N LEU A 88 9.50 13.08 -8.31
CA LEU A 88 8.80 11.94 -8.89
C LEU A 88 9.70 11.15 -9.83
N THR A 89 10.49 11.83 -10.67
CA THR A 89 11.40 11.16 -11.61
C THR A 89 12.55 10.46 -10.88
N ALA A 90 13.06 11.02 -9.80
CA ALA A 90 14.04 10.38 -8.93
C ALA A 90 13.50 9.09 -8.30
N ILE A 91 12.27 9.12 -7.78
CA ILE A 91 11.64 7.94 -7.17
C ILE A 91 11.34 6.87 -8.22
N LEU A 92 10.83 7.24 -9.39
CA LEU A 92 10.53 6.30 -10.47
C LEU A 92 11.79 5.67 -11.06
N SER A 93 12.87 6.45 -11.24
CA SER A 93 14.15 5.91 -11.72
C SER A 93 14.79 4.95 -10.72
N GLY A 94 14.73 5.27 -9.41
CA GLY A 94 15.16 4.36 -8.36
C GLY A 94 14.34 3.07 -8.31
N ALA A 95 13.02 3.18 -8.49
CA ALA A 95 12.13 2.03 -8.57
C ALA A 95 12.45 1.14 -9.78
N LYS A 96 12.70 1.73 -10.96
CA LYS A 96 13.11 1.00 -12.17
C LYS A 96 14.41 0.22 -11.97
N ALA A 97 15.44 0.86 -11.40
CA ALA A 97 16.71 0.19 -11.09
C ALA A 97 16.54 -1.00 -10.14
N MET A 98 15.59 -0.91 -9.19
CA MET A 98 15.27 -1.99 -8.28
C MET A 98 14.59 -3.18 -8.97
N VAL A 99 13.71 -2.91 -9.94
CA VAL A 99 13.08 -3.94 -10.79
C VAL A 99 14.13 -4.64 -11.63
N ASP A 100 14.96 -3.87 -12.35
CA ASP A 100 16.00 -4.41 -13.23
C ASP A 100 16.97 -5.33 -12.47
N LYS A 101 17.28 -5.00 -11.21
CA LYS A 101 18.10 -5.84 -10.33
C LYS A 101 17.44 -7.17 -9.98
N GLN A 102 16.11 -7.20 -9.81
CA GLN A 102 15.37 -8.42 -9.49
C GLN A 102 15.04 -9.26 -10.72
N THR A 103 14.72 -8.63 -11.84
CA THR A 103 14.38 -9.30 -13.10
C THR A 103 15.60 -9.67 -13.92
N LYS A 104 16.81 -9.20 -13.54
CA LYS A 104 18.08 -9.39 -14.28
C LYS A 104 17.98 -9.00 -15.76
N GLY A 105 17.06 -8.09 -16.11
CA GLY A 105 16.79 -7.69 -17.50
C GLY A 105 16.07 -8.73 -18.36
N ILE A 106 15.52 -9.81 -17.77
CA ILE A 106 14.86 -10.90 -18.50
C ILE A 106 13.39 -10.57 -18.82
N TYR A 107 12.78 -9.66 -18.07
CA TYR A 107 11.37 -9.27 -18.23
C TYR A 107 11.25 -7.77 -18.49
N PRO A 108 10.59 -7.36 -19.59
CA PRO A 108 10.21 -5.97 -19.79
C PRO A 108 9.01 -5.67 -18.89
N ALA A 109 9.23 -4.86 -17.87
CA ALA A 109 8.17 -4.21 -17.10
C ALA A 109 8.09 -2.74 -17.49
#